data_AF-A0A943M186-F1
#
_entry.id   AF-A0A943M186-F1
#
_cell.length_a   1.000
_cell.length_b   1.000
_cell.length_c   1.000
_cell.angle_alpha   90.00
_cell.angle_beta   90.00
_cell.angle_gamma   90.00
#
_symmetry.space_group_name_H-M   'P 1'
#
loop_
_entity.id
_entity.type
_entity.pdbx_description
1 polymer ?
#
loop_
_entity_poly.entity_id
_entity_poly.type
_entity_poly.pdbx_seq_one_letter_code
_entity_poly.pdbx_strand_id
1 'polypeptide(L)'
;MFKTIQPKRACALMVTAAAAALLWTACSDNEETPPEQPRTPSVELAAGTSGATTLTFTATSIDAEKCAYTVIEADKNVPTAQEILQGGGILHPTKA
;
A
#
# COMPACT_ATOMS: atom_id res chain seq x y z
N MET A 1 -32.54 -16.97 19.14
CA MET A 1 -32.63 -16.08 17.97
C MET A 1 -31.20 -15.90 17.46
N PHE A 2 -30.85 -16.43 16.29
CA PHE A 2 -29.83 -15.96 15.35
C PHE A 2 -29.61 -17.06 14.31
N LYS A 3 -29.61 -16.62 13.07
CA LYS A 3 -29.87 -17.38 11.85
C LYS A 3 -28.55 -17.59 11.11
N THR A 4 -28.52 -18.68 10.35
CA THR A 4 -27.86 -18.85 9.03
C THR A 4 -26.37 -19.27 8.91
N ILE A 5 -26.19 -20.22 7.97
CA ILE A 5 -25.11 -20.36 6.96
C ILE A 5 -23.88 -21.24 7.32
N GLN A 6 -23.89 -22.44 6.73
CA GLN A 6 -22.75 -23.34 6.40
C GLN A 6 -21.79 -22.64 5.39
N PRO A 7 -20.54 -23.07 5.05
CA PRO A 7 -19.98 -24.44 5.19
C PRO A 7 -18.47 -24.52 5.54
N LYS A 8 -18.08 -25.51 6.35
CA LYS A 8 -16.68 -25.99 6.40
C LYS A 8 -16.58 -27.33 5.68
N ARG A 9 -15.81 -27.29 4.59
CA ARG A 9 -14.85 -28.32 4.16
C ARG A 9 -15.37 -29.76 4.16
N ALA A 10 -15.77 -30.24 2.99
CA ALA A 10 -15.66 -31.65 2.65
C ALA A 10 -15.30 -31.79 1.17
N CYS A 11 -14.00 -31.83 0.90
CA CYS A 11 -13.49 -32.69 -0.17
C CYS A 11 -13.88 -34.12 0.19
N ALA A 12 -14.66 -34.79 -0.65
CA ALA A 12 -14.35 -36.16 -1.07
C ALA A 12 -15.41 -36.66 -2.04
N LEU A 13 -14.97 -36.81 -3.29
CA LEU A 13 -15.20 -37.94 -4.19
C LEU A 13 -16.65 -38.36 -4.50
N MET A 14 -17.02 -38.14 -5.76
CA MET A 14 -18.30 -38.46 -6.39
C MET A 14 -18.59 -39.97 -6.51
N VAL A 15 -19.86 -40.35 -6.32
CA VAL A 15 -20.44 -41.62 -6.79
C VAL A 15 -21.80 -41.35 -7.46
N THR A 16 -21.80 -41.56 -8.78
CA THR A 16 -22.91 -41.90 -9.71
C THR A 16 -24.27 -41.18 -9.64
N ALA A 17 -24.54 -40.33 -10.63
CA ALA A 17 -25.66 -40.46 -11.59
C ALA A 17 -25.64 -39.28 -12.61
N ALA A 18 -25.64 -39.60 -13.91
CA ALA A 18 -25.84 -38.67 -15.03
C ALA A 18 -25.00 -37.37 -15.04
N ALA A 19 -23.67 -37.50 -15.04
CA ALA A 19 -22.73 -36.37 -15.10
C ALA A 19 -21.85 -36.47 -16.36
N ALA A 20 -22.28 -35.88 -17.48
CA ALA A 20 -21.43 -35.80 -18.68
C ALA A 20 -21.62 -34.54 -19.56
N ALA A 21 -22.45 -33.57 -19.20
CA ALA A 21 -22.67 -32.40 -20.07
C ALA A 21 -22.82 -31.03 -19.37
N LEU A 22 -22.53 -30.91 -18.06
CA LEU A 22 -22.58 -29.62 -17.36
C LEU A 22 -21.37 -29.34 -16.45
N LEU A 23 -20.26 -30.06 -16.62
CA LEU A 23 -19.06 -29.90 -15.79
C LEU A 23 -17.96 -29.05 -16.45
N TRP A 24 -18.33 -28.07 -17.28
CA TRP A 24 -17.42 -27.07 -17.84
C TRP A 24 -17.91 -25.64 -17.62
N THR A 25 -18.34 -25.37 -16.40
CA THR A 25 -18.15 -24.06 -15.77
C THR A 25 -17.40 -24.27 -14.47
N ALA A 26 -16.23 -24.93 -14.55
CA ALA A 26 -15.11 -24.49 -13.72
C ALA A 26 -15.08 -22.98 -13.88
N CYS A 27 -15.20 -22.24 -12.77
CA CYS A 27 -15.28 -20.79 -12.78
C CYS A 27 -14.41 -20.25 -13.90
N SER A 28 -15.04 -19.60 -14.89
CA SER A 28 -14.34 -18.66 -15.74
C SER A 28 -13.95 -17.49 -14.84
N ASP A 29 -13.05 -17.74 -13.89
CA ASP A 29 -12.30 -16.74 -13.16
C ASP A 29 -11.17 -16.29 -14.10
N ASN A 30 -11.61 -15.81 -15.26
CA ASN A 30 -10.79 -15.05 -16.19
C ASN A 30 -11.16 -13.58 -16.00
N GLU A 31 -11.42 -13.17 -14.76
CA GLU A 31 -11.22 -11.79 -14.37
C GLU A 31 -9.70 -11.63 -14.29
N GLU A 32 -9.11 -11.35 -15.45
CA GLU A 32 -7.77 -10.79 -15.55
C GLU A 32 -7.80 -9.57 -14.64
N THR A 33 -7.30 -9.72 -13.41
CA THR A 33 -7.18 -8.61 -12.48
C THR A 33 -6.40 -7.56 -13.25
N PRO A 34 -6.98 -6.37 -13.53
CA PRO A 34 -6.31 -5.38 -14.34
C PRO A 34 -4.91 -5.20 -13.76
N PRO A 35 -3.85 -5.24 -14.59
CA PRO A 35 -2.49 -5.19 -14.09
C PRO A 35 -2.39 -4.00 -13.14
N GLU A 36 -2.04 -4.28 -11.88
CA GLU A 36 -1.99 -3.28 -10.83
C GLU A 36 -1.09 -2.15 -11.35
N GLN A 37 -1.68 -0.98 -11.58
CA GLN A 37 -0.92 0.11 -12.19
C GLN A 37 0.22 0.48 -11.25
N PRO A 38 1.47 0.63 -11.76
CA PRO A 38 2.59 1.03 -10.93
C PRO A 38 2.25 2.34 -10.21
N ARG A 39 2.07 2.29 -8.89
CA ARG A 39 1.81 3.48 -8.09
C ARG A 39 3.11 4.28 -8.00
N THR A 40 3.04 5.55 -8.37
CA THR A 40 4.21 6.44 -8.34
C THR A 40 4.29 7.07 -6.96
N PRO A 41 5.38 6.89 -6.21
CA PRO A 41 5.51 7.48 -4.88
C PRO A 41 5.59 9.01 -4.99
N SER A 42 4.88 9.70 -4.11
CA SER A 42 4.90 11.16 -4.03
C SER A 42 4.88 11.66 -2.59
N VAL A 43 5.30 12.92 -2.40
CA VAL A 43 5.30 13.60 -1.12
C VAL A 43 4.67 14.98 -1.30
N GLU A 44 3.68 15.28 -0.46
CA GLU A 44 3.10 16.61 -0.37
C GLU A 44 3.58 17.31 0.91
N LEU A 45 3.96 18.58 0.79
CA LEU A 45 4.43 19.39 1.91
C LEU A 45 3.48 20.54 2.18
N ALA A 46 3.06 20.70 3.43
CA ALA A 46 2.35 21.87 3.90
C ALA A 46 3.24 22.66 4.88
N ALA A 47 3.43 23.94 4.59
CA ALA A 47 4.16 24.84 5.46
C ALA A 47 3.41 25.03 6.79
N GLY A 48 4.15 24.99 7.91
CA GLY A 48 3.67 25.39 9.22
C GLY A 48 4.24 26.75 9.61
N THR A 49 4.76 26.82 10.84
CA THR A 49 5.31 28.04 11.45
C THR A 49 6.83 27.96 11.51
N SER A 50 7.50 29.05 11.15
CA SER A 50 8.93 29.26 11.40
C SER A 50 9.14 30.15 12.62
N GLY A 51 9.98 29.70 13.55
CA GLY A 51 10.55 30.50 14.64
C GLY A 51 12.06 30.63 14.49
N ALA A 52 12.70 31.34 15.42
CA ALA A 52 14.15 31.57 15.35
C ALA A 52 14.99 30.27 15.41
N THR A 53 14.49 29.23 16.08
CA THR A 53 15.17 27.93 16.24
C THR A 53 14.24 26.75 15.97
N THR A 54 13.06 27.00 15.42
CA THR A 54 12.03 25.99 15.20
C THR A 54 11.43 26.14 13.81
N LEU A 55 11.13 25.02 13.16
CA LEU A 55 10.38 24.98 11.92
C LEU A 55 9.36 23.86 12.05
N THR A 56 8.08 24.18 11.85
CA THR A 56 7.03 23.17 11.74
C THR A 56 6.56 23.07 10.30
N PHE A 57 6.33 21.85 9.86
CA PHE A 57 5.78 21.51 8.56
C PHE A 57 5.07 20.17 8.67
N THR A 58 4.16 19.92 7.73
CA THR A 58 3.53 18.61 7.56
C THR A 58 4.03 18.02 6.25
N ALA A 59 4.41 16.75 6.28
CA ALA A 59 4.75 15.99 5.09
C ALA A 59 3.84 14.77 4.99
N THR A 60 3.15 14.64 3.87
CA THR A 60 2.24 13.53 3.58
C THR A 60 2.89 12.63 2.53
N SER A 61 3.09 11.37 2.86
CA SER A 61 3.67 10.36 1.99
C SER A 61 2.57 9.55 1.31
N ILE A 62 2.56 9.48 -0.02
CA ILE A 62 1.55 8.77 -0.81
C ILE A 62 2.27 7.67 -1.60
N ASP A 63 1.77 6.44 -1.46
CA ASP A 63 2.25 5.26 -2.17
C ASP A 63 3.77 4.97 -2.04
N ALA A 64 4.43 5.56 -1.03
CA ALA A 64 5.84 5.34 -0.76
C ALA A 64 6.05 4.39 0.44
N GLU A 65 6.95 3.43 0.29
CA GLU A 65 7.34 2.51 1.37
C GLU A 65 8.09 3.22 2.50
N LYS A 66 8.85 4.25 2.15
CA LYS A 66 9.68 5.04 3.06
C LYS A 66 9.67 6.49 2.61
N CYS A 67 9.64 7.38 3.60
CA CYS A 67 9.77 8.81 3.40
C CYS A 67 10.68 9.37 4.50
N ALA A 68 11.63 10.22 4.12
CA ALA A 68 12.61 10.79 5.04
C ALA A 68 12.87 12.25 4.69
N TYR A 69 13.26 13.04 5.68
CA TYR A 69 13.60 14.44 5.54
C TYR A 69 14.90 14.77 6.25
N THR A 70 15.51 15.88 5.85
CA THR A 70 16.61 16.50 6.57
C THR A 70 16.47 18.01 6.52
N VAL A 71 16.94 18.70 7.55
CA VAL A 71 16.99 20.15 7.61
C VAL A 71 18.43 20.57 7.35
N ILE A 72 18.63 21.42 6.35
CA ILE A 72 19.94 21.84 5.88
C ILE A 72 20.04 23.35 6.11
N GLU A 73 21.13 23.79 6.74
CA GLU A 73 21.42 25.22 6.83
C GLU A 73 21.63 25.80 5.43
N ALA A 74 21.33 27.09 5.27
CA ALA A 74 21.61 27.79 4.02
C ALA A 74 23.09 27.62 3.62
N ASP A 75 23.33 27.50 2.32
CA ASP A 75 24.67 27.41 1.72
C ASP A 75 25.52 26.18 2.12
N LYS A 76 24.92 25.17 2.77
CA LYS A 76 25.56 23.87 2.98
C LYS A 76 25.31 22.93 1.80
N ASN A 77 26.17 21.91 1.69
CA ASN A 77 26.00 20.87 0.68
C ASN A 77 24.69 20.09 0.91
N VAL A 78 23.91 19.94 -0.16
CA VAL A 78 22.68 19.15 -0.14
C VAL A 78 23.06 17.67 -0.30
N PRO A 79 22.75 16.80 0.68
CA PRO A 79 22.99 15.37 0.57
C PRO A 79 22.11 14.75 -0.52
N THR A 80 22.55 13.62 -1.04
CA THR A 80 21.78 12.84 -2.01
C THR A 80 20.50 12.28 -1.38
N ALA A 81 19.50 12.00 -2.21
CA ALA A 81 18.27 11.35 -1.75
C ALA A 81 18.54 10.02 -1.03
N GLN A 82 19.53 9.25 -1.50
CA GLN A 82 19.93 7.99 -0.86
C GLN A 82 20.48 8.22 0.55
N GLU A 83 21.34 9.21 0.76
CA GLU A 83 21.87 9.56 2.08
C GLU A 83 20.75 10.01 3.04
N ILE A 84 19.78 10.78 2.54
CA ILE A 84 18.61 11.21 3.34
C ILE A 84 17.75 10.00 3.73
N LEU A 85 17.51 9.06 2.81
CA LEU A 85 16.75 7.83 3.12
C LEU A 85 17.47 6.91 4.12
N GLN A 86 18.80 6.99 4.22
CA GLN A 86 19.60 6.17 5.13
C GLN A 86 19.78 6.80 6.52
N GLY A 87 19.89 8.14 6.61
CA GLY A 87 20.26 8.84 7.84
C GLY A 87 19.41 10.06 8.21
N GLY A 88 18.41 10.41 7.40
CA GLY A 88 17.48 11.51 7.70
C GLY A 88 16.43 11.15 8.74
N GLY A 89 15.64 12.15 9.15
CA GLY A 89 14.48 11.94 9.99
C GLY A 89 13.43 11.13 9.24
N ILE A 90 12.99 10.01 9.81
CA ILE A 90 11.98 9.15 9.21
C ILE A 90 10.61 9.79 9.38
N LEU A 91 9.90 10.01 8.27
CA LEU A 91 8.48 10.36 8.30
C LEU A 91 7.72 9.06 8.52
N HIS A 92 6.94 9.01 9.59
CA HIS A 92 6.04 7.91 9.81
C HIS A 92 5.01 7.94 8.67
N PRO A 93 4.86 6.86 7.88
CA PRO A 93 3.82 6.82 6.87
C PRO A 93 2.47 6.84 7.60
N THR A 94 1.83 8.01 7.67
CA THR A 94 0.40 8.06 7.91
C THR A 94 -0.24 7.42 6.69
N LYS A 95 -0.58 6.14 6.83
CA LYS A 95 -1.34 5.40 5.83
C LYS A 95 -2.58 6.24 5.49
N ALA A 96 -2.67 6.70 4.25
CA ALA A 96 -3.88 7.30 3.70
C ALA A 96 -5.06 6.31 3.79
#